data_AF-A0A956M4P0-F1
#
_entry.id   AF-A0A956M4P0-F1
#
_cell.length_a   1.000
_cell.length_b   1.000
_cell.length_c   1.000
_cell.angle_alpha   90.00
_cell.angle_beta   90.00
_cell.angle_gamma   90.00
#
_symmetry.space_group_name_H-M   'P 1'
#
loop_
_entity.id
_entity.type
_entity.pdbx_description
1 polymer ?
#
loop_
_entity_poly.entity_id
_entity_poly.type
_entity_poly.pdbx_seq_one_letter_code
_entity_poly.pdbx_strand_id
1 'polypeptide(L)'
;TLTTTDRGVLDAKLTSVNPNFAALFVEYYRDLGLQPGDPVALAMTGSFPALNICAIVAAEELSLLPLPITSVGASMWGANDPAFSWLDMERLLYDRGLIHARSLAASLGGSNDRGRGLSPKGRDLLQEAITRNDVPLISRSTLDESIRERIAIFDREAEPRGVRAYVNIGGGSASIGTSLDGGLLRSGPNLELPEYNWTQRGALQHYGKRRVPFIHMLQIETIAQRHGFPIAPEVVPNVGEGNIFHREVYDLRIVVPSLVTYLLLAIGMLRWRRLAIQRARAREDAPAIGLVAAPDLGAASKQKGQPA
;
A
#
# COMPACT_ATOMS: atom_id res chain seq x y z
N THR A 1 18.81 -23.19 -9.98
CA THR A 1 18.49 -23.83 -8.69
C THR A 1 17.29 -24.76 -8.86
N LEU A 2 17.28 -25.92 -8.20
CA LEU A 2 16.28 -26.99 -8.42
C LEU A 2 14.90 -26.71 -7.79
N THR A 3 14.81 -25.74 -6.88
CA THR A 3 13.61 -25.37 -6.11
C THR A 3 12.97 -24.06 -6.56
N THR A 4 13.42 -23.50 -7.70
CA THR A 4 12.91 -22.24 -8.23
C THR A 4 11.64 -22.46 -9.04
N THR A 5 10.51 -21.94 -8.54
CA THR A 5 9.19 -22.18 -9.14
C THR A 5 8.85 -21.19 -10.25
N ASP A 6 9.36 -19.96 -10.15
CA ASP A 6 8.94 -18.86 -11.01
C ASP A 6 10.08 -17.89 -11.31
N ARG A 7 9.89 -17.06 -12.33
CA ARG A 7 10.78 -15.92 -12.60
C ARG A 7 10.66 -14.88 -11.48
N GLY A 8 11.76 -14.23 -11.15
CA GLY A 8 11.82 -13.14 -10.17
C GLY A 8 12.49 -11.91 -10.75
N VAL A 9 12.17 -10.74 -10.20
CA VAL A 9 12.82 -9.46 -10.51
C VAL A 9 13.85 -9.20 -9.42
N LEU A 10 15.13 -9.06 -9.77
CA LEU A 10 16.21 -8.88 -8.80
C LEU A 10 15.99 -7.62 -7.95
N ASP A 11 15.58 -6.52 -8.58
CA ASP A 11 15.37 -5.23 -7.91
C ASP A 11 14.31 -5.34 -6.81
N ALA A 12 13.20 -6.05 -7.05
CA ALA A 12 12.19 -6.32 -6.02
C ALA A 12 12.79 -7.03 -4.79
N LYS A 13 13.74 -7.93 -5.02
CA LYS A 13 14.34 -8.81 -4.00
C LYS A 13 15.33 -8.02 -3.16
N LEU A 14 16.21 -7.25 -3.82
CA LEU A 14 17.11 -6.30 -3.16
C LEU A 14 16.33 -5.21 -2.40
N THR A 15 15.24 -4.70 -2.97
CA THR A 15 14.37 -3.74 -2.27
C THR A 15 13.76 -4.35 -1.01
N SER A 16 13.33 -5.61 -1.08
CA SER A 16 12.64 -6.30 0.02
C SER A 16 13.50 -6.54 1.27
N VAL A 17 14.84 -6.47 1.17
CA VAL A 17 15.73 -6.63 2.33
C VAL A 17 15.84 -5.37 3.20
N ASN A 18 15.18 -4.28 2.81
CA ASN A 18 15.12 -3.07 3.62
C ASN A 18 14.35 -3.33 4.94
N PRO A 19 14.97 -3.21 6.12
CA PRO A 19 14.33 -3.52 7.40
C PRO A 19 13.16 -2.57 7.74
N ASN A 20 13.09 -1.39 7.12
CA ASN A 20 12.01 -0.43 7.34
C ASN A 20 10.64 -0.93 6.86
N PHE A 21 10.59 -2.02 6.07
CA PHE A 21 9.34 -2.72 5.79
C PHE A 21 8.64 -3.24 7.06
N ALA A 22 9.38 -3.54 8.14
CA ALA A 22 8.77 -3.93 9.42
C ALA A 22 7.89 -2.81 10.01
N ALA A 23 8.40 -1.57 10.01
CA ALA A 23 7.63 -0.41 10.44
C ALA A 23 6.45 -0.14 9.50
N LEU A 24 6.60 -0.41 8.20
CA LEU A 24 5.50 -0.32 7.25
C LEU A 24 4.38 -1.33 7.53
N PHE A 25 4.72 -2.58 7.90
CA PHE A 25 3.71 -3.56 8.32
C PHE A 25 2.99 -3.12 9.60
N VAL A 26 3.69 -2.50 10.56
CA VAL A 26 3.06 -1.91 11.76
C VAL A 26 2.02 -0.85 11.36
N GLU A 27 2.37 0.06 10.44
CA GLU A 27 1.44 1.05 9.91
C GLU A 27 0.25 0.38 9.21
N TYR A 28 0.49 -0.60 8.34
CA TYR A 28 -0.57 -1.32 7.65
C TYR A 28 -1.53 -2.07 8.58
N TYR A 29 -1.02 -2.74 9.63
CA TYR A 29 -1.88 -3.39 10.61
C TYR A 29 -2.75 -2.39 11.37
N ARG A 30 -2.21 -1.20 11.68
CA ARG A 30 -2.97 -0.10 12.30
C ARG A 30 -4.01 0.49 11.35
N ASP A 31 -3.68 0.67 10.08
CA ASP A 31 -4.62 1.15 9.05
C ASP A 31 -5.80 0.19 8.86
N LEU A 32 -5.57 -1.12 9.03
CA LEU A 32 -6.64 -2.12 9.04
C LEU A 32 -7.44 -2.15 10.35
N GLY A 33 -7.08 -1.34 11.34
CA GLY A 33 -7.78 -1.22 12.62
C GLY A 33 -7.61 -2.42 13.55
N LEU A 34 -6.56 -3.24 13.36
CA LEU A 34 -6.34 -4.45 14.15
C LEU A 34 -6.03 -4.12 15.61
N GLN A 35 -6.53 -4.97 16.51
CA GLN A 35 -6.39 -4.83 17.95
C GLN A 35 -5.56 -5.98 18.53
N PRO A 36 -4.92 -5.79 19.70
CA PRO A 36 -4.24 -6.87 20.40
C PRO A 36 -5.09 -8.15 20.53
N GLY A 37 -4.47 -9.28 20.21
CA GLY A 37 -5.08 -10.61 20.17
C GLY A 37 -5.86 -10.92 18.90
N ASP A 38 -5.92 -10.03 17.91
CA ASP A 38 -6.57 -10.32 16.62
C ASP A 38 -5.75 -11.33 15.80
N PRO A 39 -6.38 -12.43 15.31
CA PRO A 39 -5.72 -13.38 14.43
C PRO A 39 -5.48 -12.81 13.03
N VAL A 40 -4.24 -12.94 12.54
CA VAL A 40 -3.81 -12.47 11.22
C VAL A 40 -3.30 -13.67 10.41
N ALA A 41 -4.04 -14.05 9.38
CA ALA A 41 -3.63 -15.13 8.47
C ALA A 41 -2.49 -14.63 7.56
N LEU A 42 -1.29 -15.20 7.68
CA LEU A 42 -0.14 -14.86 6.85
C LEU A 42 0.08 -15.95 5.80
N ALA A 43 -0.14 -15.62 4.54
CA ALA A 43 0.17 -16.47 3.41
C ALA A 43 1.52 -16.08 2.82
N MET A 44 2.54 -16.85 3.20
CA MET A 44 3.94 -16.54 2.93
C MET A 44 4.49 -17.41 1.81
N THR A 45 5.50 -16.91 1.11
CA THR A 45 6.24 -17.68 0.12
C THR A 45 7.74 -17.63 0.40
N GLY A 46 8.48 -18.64 -0.06
CA GLY A 46 9.95 -18.59 -0.04
C GLY A 46 10.55 -17.47 -0.91
N SER A 47 9.72 -16.76 -1.68
CA SER A 47 10.16 -15.71 -2.58
C SER A 47 10.63 -14.44 -1.86
N PHE A 48 10.10 -14.13 -0.67
CA PHE A 48 10.44 -12.89 0.05
C PHE A 48 10.69 -13.14 1.56
N PRO A 49 11.77 -13.85 1.93
CA PRO A 49 12.10 -14.13 3.33
C PRO A 49 12.13 -12.90 4.22
N ALA A 50 12.74 -11.81 3.76
CA ALA A 50 12.84 -10.57 4.54
C ALA A 50 11.47 -9.96 4.87
N LEU A 51 10.51 -9.98 3.92
CA LEU A 51 9.15 -9.50 4.17
C LEU A 51 8.37 -10.42 5.09
N ASN A 52 8.60 -11.73 5.02
CA ASN A 52 7.99 -12.69 5.96
C ASN A 52 8.41 -12.37 7.40
N ILE A 53 9.70 -12.11 7.63
CA ILE A 53 10.21 -11.66 8.94
C ILE A 53 9.54 -10.36 9.37
N CYS A 54 9.52 -9.36 8.49
CA CYS A 54 8.91 -8.06 8.77
C CYS A 54 7.44 -8.17 9.18
N ALA A 55 6.65 -9.00 8.48
CA ALA A 55 5.23 -9.21 8.77
C ALA A 55 5.02 -9.90 10.14
N ILE A 56 5.79 -10.95 10.43
CA ILE A 56 5.69 -11.67 11.71
C ILE A 56 6.08 -10.75 12.87
N VAL A 57 7.24 -10.10 12.80
CA VAL A 57 7.74 -9.23 13.88
C VAL A 57 6.79 -8.06 14.11
N ALA A 58 6.27 -7.43 13.05
CA ALA A 58 5.31 -6.33 13.20
C ALA A 58 3.99 -6.78 13.83
N ALA A 59 3.53 -8.00 13.54
CA ALA A 59 2.34 -8.57 14.17
C ALA A 59 2.56 -8.85 15.65
N GLU A 60 3.71 -9.46 16.00
CA GLU A 60 4.08 -9.75 17.40
C GLU A 60 4.24 -8.47 18.22
N GLU A 61 4.88 -7.42 17.67
CA GLU A 61 5.05 -6.13 18.34
C GLU A 61 3.71 -5.46 18.67
N LEU A 62 2.71 -5.62 17.80
CA LEU A 62 1.35 -5.14 18.03
C LEU A 62 0.50 -6.09 18.89
N SER A 63 1.10 -7.15 19.45
CA SER A 63 0.43 -8.20 20.21
C SER A 63 -0.71 -8.86 19.43
N LEU A 64 -0.60 -8.94 18.09
CA LEU A 64 -1.51 -9.69 17.23
C LEU A 64 -1.16 -11.19 17.30
N LEU A 65 -2.05 -12.04 16.79
CA LEU A 65 -1.81 -13.47 16.65
C LEU A 65 -1.48 -13.80 15.19
N PRO A 66 -0.21 -13.76 14.76
CA PRO A 66 0.16 -14.19 13.42
C PRO A 66 -0.05 -15.70 13.25
N LEU A 67 -0.75 -16.09 12.19
CA LEU A 67 -1.05 -17.46 11.81
C LEU A 67 -0.40 -17.72 10.45
N PRO A 68 0.86 -18.17 10.36
CA PRO A 68 1.54 -18.31 9.09
C PRO A 68 1.27 -19.65 8.42
N ILE A 69 1.10 -19.65 7.09
CA ILE A 69 1.18 -20.84 6.24
C ILE A 69 2.11 -20.52 5.08
N THR A 70 3.08 -21.40 4.83
CA THR A 70 4.15 -21.18 3.86
C THR A 70 3.97 -22.00 2.58
N SER A 71 4.14 -21.37 1.43
CA SER A 71 4.51 -22.05 0.18
C SER A 71 6.03 -22.04 0.04
N VAL A 72 6.69 -23.20 0.18
CA VAL A 72 8.16 -23.29 0.33
C VAL A 72 8.89 -22.89 -0.95
N GLY A 73 8.33 -23.21 -2.11
CA GLY A 73 8.86 -22.78 -3.40
C GLY A 73 9.08 -21.27 -3.48
N ALA A 74 10.16 -20.88 -4.16
CA ALA A 74 10.59 -19.50 -4.28
C ALA A 74 10.83 -19.12 -5.74
N SER A 75 10.47 -17.90 -6.13
CA SER A 75 10.93 -17.33 -7.39
C SER A 75 12.43 -17.03 -7.37
N MET A 76 13.02 -16.72 -8.53
CA MET A 76 14.44 -16.37 -8.63
C MET A 76 14.87 -15.35 -7.57
N TRP A 77 16.07 -15.55 -7.02
CA TRP A 77 16.70 -14.73 -5.97
C TRP A 77 15.97 -14.77 -4.60
N GLY A 78 14.99 -15.65 -4.43
CA GLY A 78 14.39 -15.94 -3.12
C GLY A 78 15.18 -16.99 -2.33
N ALA A 79 14.52 -17.66 -1.39
CA ALA A 79 15.08 -18.79 -0.63
C ALA A 79 15.19 -20.05 -1.49
N ASN A 80 16.07 -20.01 -2.50
CA ASN A 80 16.25 -21.07 -3.49
C ASN A 80 17.35 -22.09 -3.12
N ASP A 81 17.99 -21.97 -1.95
CA ASP A 81 18.91 -22.98 -1.43
C ASP A 81 18.09 -24.15 -0.85
N PRO A 82 18.16 -25.38 -1.42
CA PRO A 82 17.44 -26.53 -0.90
C PRO A 82 17.85 -26.94 0.52
N ALA A 83 19.05 -26.58 0.97
CA ALA A 83 19.53 -26.84 2.32
C ALA A 83 19.14 -25.73 3.32
N PHE A 84 18.70 -24.58 2.82
CA PHE A 84 18.36 -23.41 3.63
C PHE A 84 17.15 -22.65 3.05
N SER A 85 15.99 -23.31 3.10
CA SER A 85 14.71 -22.76 2.66
C SER A 85 14.17 -21.70 3.65
N TRP A 86 13.07 -21.03 3.31
CA TRP A 86 12.40 -20.13 4.26
C TRP A 86 12.01 -20.86 5.56
N LEU A 87 11.57 -22.12 5.50
CA LEU A 87 11.24 -22.87 6.72
C LEU A 87 12.47 -23.11 7.61
N ASP A 88 13.64 -23.30 7.01
CA ASP A 88 14.90 -23.43 7.75
C ASP A 88 15.27 -22.10 8.43
N MET A 89 15.07 -20.97 7.75
CA MET A 89 15.25 -19.63 8.31
C MET A 89 14.24 -19.34 9.44
N GLU A 90 12.97 -19.64 9.22
CA GLU A 90 11.88 -19.48 10.19
C GLU A 90 12.16 -20.26 11.47
N ARG A 91 12.54 -21.55 11.35
CA ARG A 91 12.93 -22.37 12.51
C ARG A 91 14.13 -21.75 13.23
N LEU A 92 15.17 -21.34 12.51
CA LEU A 92 16.36 -20.74 13.14
C LEU A 92 16.01 -19.47 13.93
N LEU A 93 15.16 -18.60 13.38
CA LEU A 93 14.72 -17.39 14.06
C LEU A 93 13.88 -17.71 15.30
N TYR A 94 12.99 -18.70 15.20
CA TYR A 94 12.15 -19.14 16.31
C TYR A 94 12.98 -19.76 17.44
N ASP A 95 13.88 -20.69 17.12
CA ASP A 95 14.74 -21.38 18.10
C ASP A 95 15.67 -20.40 18.83
N ARG A 96 15.96 -19.24 18.22
CA ARG A 96 16.75 -18.15 18.81
C ARG A 96 15.90 -17.13 19.57
N GLY A 97 14.58 -17.29 19.62
CA GLY A 97 13.67 -16.36 20.28
C GLY A 97 13.58 -14.99 19.61
N LEU A 98 13.87 -14.91 18.29
CA LEU A 98 13.76 -13.67 17.52
C LEU A 98 12.35 -13.47 16.92
N ILE A 99 11.62 -14.56 16.72
CA ILE A 99 10.19 -14.61 16.41
C ILE A 99 9.54 -15.68 17.29
N HIS A 100 8.24 -15.56 17.54
CA HIS A 100 7.46 -16.45 18.40
C HIS A 100 6.33 -17.16 17.66
N ALA A 101 6.20 -16.92 16.35
CA ALA A 101 5.29 -17.64 15.47
C ALA A 101 6.03 -18.52 14.45
N ARG A 102 5.41 -19.64 14.08
CA ARG A 102 5.89 -20.56 13.04
C ARG A 102 4.78 -20.96 12.09
N SER A 103 5.15 -21.42 10.90
CA SER A 103 4.21 -21.92 9.91
C SER A 103 3.39 -23.08 10.46
N LEU A 104 2.06 -22.91 10.52
CA LEU A 104 1.07 -23.91 10.93
C LEU A 104 1.04 -25.11 9.98
N ALA A 105 1.33 -24.84 8.72
CA ALA A 105 1.45 -25.83 7.66
C ALA A 105 2.26 -25.26 6.50
N ALA A 106 2.69 -26.12 5.59
CA ALA A 106 3.41 -25.73 4.40
C ALA A 106 3.01 -26.56 3.17
N SER A 107 3.12 -25.97 1.99
CA SER A 107 3.03 -26.69 0.71
C SER A 107 4.31 -26.51 -0.09
N LEU A 108 4.39 -27.22 -1.22
CA LEU A 108 5.47 -27.01 -2.19
C LEU A 108 5.39 -25.62 -2.87
N GLY A 109 4.21 -25.02 -2.98
CA GLY A 109 4.02 -23.77 -3.72
C GLY A 109 4.07 -23.96 -5.23
N GLY A 110 4.50 -22.92 -5.95
CA GLY A 110 4.53 -22.91 -7.42
C GLY A 110 3.15 -23.08 -8.07
N SER A 111 3.14 -23.52 -9.33
CA SER A 111 1.89 -23.76 -10.05
C SER A 111 1.07 -24.88 -9.41
N ASN A 112 -0.24 -24.65 -9.28
CA ASN A 112 -1.20 -25.54 -8.60
C ASN A 112 -0.86 -25.88 -7.15
N ASP A 113 0.03 -25.11 -6.49
CA ASP A 113 0.47 -25.34 -5.11
C ASP A 113 1.14 -26.71 -4.87
N ARG A 114 1.63 -27.32 -5.96
CA ARG A 114 2.21 -28.69 -6.00
C ARG A 114 3.60 -28.72 -6.62
N GLY A 115 4.24 -27.56 -6.77
CA GLY A 115 5.53 -27.42 -7.45
C GLY A 115 5.46 -27.81 -8.92
N ARG A 116 4.29 -27.66 -9.59
CA ARG A 116 4.18 -27.96 -11.02
C ARG A 116 5.10 -27.02 -11.79
N GLY A 117 5.90 -27.58 -12.70
CA GLY A 117 7.00 -26.89 -13.38
C GLY A 117 8.39 -27.24 -12.83
N LEU A 118 8.47 -27.81 -11.62
CA LEU A 118 9.72 -28.35 -11.08
C LEU A 118 9.96 -29.80 -11.56
N SER A 119 11.23 -30.18 -11.61
CA SER A 119 11.62 -31.59 -11.77
C SER A 119 11.11 -32.43 -10.58
N PRO A 120 11.00 -33.76 -10.71
CA PRO A 120 10.71 -34.64 -9.57
C PRO A 120 11.66 -34.37 -8.39
N LYS A 121 12.96 -34.31 -8.64
CA LYS A 121 13.95 -34.01 -7.58
C LYS A 121 13.75 -32.65 -6.93
N GLY A 122 13.34 -31.62 -7.69
CA GLY A 122 13.02 -30.31 -7.13
C GLY A 122 11.85 -30.35 -6.15
N ARG A 123 10.81 -31.14 -6.45
CA ARG A 123 9.67 -31.37 -5.56
C ARG A 123 10.05 -32.18 -4.33
N ASP A 124 10.88 -33.20 -4.50
CA ASP A 124 11.41 -34.00 -3.38
C ASP A 124 12.19 -33.11 -2.42
N LEU A 125 13.06 -32.22 -2.92
CA LEU A 125 13.82 -31.27 -2.10
C LEU A 125 12.92 -30.31 -1.30
N LEU A 126 11.82 -29.84 -1.89
CA LEU A 126 10.85 -29.01 -1.16
C LEU A 126 10.12 -29.81 -0.09
N GLN A 127 9.75 -31.06 -0.38
CA GLN A 127 9.14 -31.96 0.59
C GLN A 127 10.09 -32.29 1.74
N GLU A 128 11.36 -32.58 1.43
CA GLU A 128 12.44 -32.80 2.39
C GLU A 128 12.61 -31.59 3.30
N ALA A 129 12.52 -30.35 2.77
CA ALA A 129 12.59 -29.13 3.56
C ALA A 129 11.40 -28.98 4.53
N ILE A 130 10.18 -29.35 4.11
CA ILE A 130 8.99 -29.35 4.97
C ILE A 130 9.15 -30.36 6.11
N THR A 131 9.53 -31.60 5.76
CA THR A 131 9.74 -32.69 6.74
C THR A 131 10.86 -32.35 7.73
N ARG A 132 11.99 -31.82 7.24
CA ARG A 132 13.14 -31.41 8.06
C ARG A 132 12.78 -30.34 9.10
N ASN A 133 11.81 -29.49 8.81
CA ASN A 133 11.39 -28.41 9.71
C ASN A 133 10.18 -28.79 10.57
N ASP A 134 9.71 -30.03 10.49
CA ASP A 134 8.56 -30.55 11.25
C ASP A 134 7.28 -29.71 11.06
N VAL A 135 7.00 -29.35 9.79
CA VAL A 135 5.81 -28.56 9.43
C VAL A 135 4.80 -29.47 8.72
N PRO A 136 3.51 -29.47 9.11
CA PRO A 136 2.48 -30.24 8.43
C PRO A 136 2.38 -29.91 6.94
N LEU A 137 2.34 -30.94 6.10
CA LEU A 137 2.26 -30.80 4.65
C LEU A 137 0.81 -30.63 4.18
N ILE A 138 0.54 -29.55 3.45
CA ILE A 138 -0.62 -29.40 2.57
C ILE A 138 -0.29 -30.03 1.22
N SER A 139 -0.80 -31.22 0.98
CA SER A 139 -0.62 -31.96 -0.28
C SER A 139 -1.95 -32.51 -0.76
N ARG A 140 -2.66 -31.70 -1.55
CA ARG A 140 -3.95 -32.05 -2.14
C ARG A 140 -3.86 -32.31 -3.63
N SER A 141 -4.92 -32.90 -4.18
CA SER A 141 -4.95 -33.33 -5.57
C SER A 141 -5.17 -32.15 -6.52
N THR A 142 -5.94 -31.16 -6.09
CA THR A 142 -6.27 -29.95 -6.86
C THR A 142 -5.91 -28.68 -6.08
N LEU A 143 -5.77 -27.56 -6.81
CA LEU A 143 -5.52 -26.26 -6.18
C LEU A 143 -6.66 -25.87 -5.24
N ASP A 144 -7.91 -26.09 -5.64
CA ASP A 144 -9.09 -25.75 -4.84
C ASP A 144 -9.16 -26.53 -3.52
N GLU A 145 -8.66 -27.76 -3.49
CA GLU A 145 -8.52 -28.52 -2.25
C GLU A 145 -7.42 -27.95 -1.36
N SER A 146 -6.25 -27.59 -1.93
CA SER A 146 -5.19 -26.94 -1.16
C SER A 146 -5.66 -25.61 -0.56
N ILE A 147 -6.44 -24.81 -1.31
CA ILE A 147 -7.02 -23.56 -0.83
C ILE A 147 -8.01 -23.82 0.31
N ARG A 148 -8.90 -24.79 0.15
CA ARG A 148 -9.88 -25.16 1.20
C ARG A 148 -9.19 -25.62 2.48
N GLU A 149 -8.12 -26.42 2.37
CA GLU A 149 -7.35 -26.86 3.53
C GLU A 149 -6.66 -25.69 4.24
N ARG A 150 -6.06 -24.74 3.50
CA ARG A 150 -5.47 -23.53 4.10
C ARG A 150 -6.49 -22.71 4.87
N ILE A 151 -7.65 -22.45 4.26
CA ILE A 151 -8.74 -21.71 4.91
C ILE A 151 -9.22 -22.46 6.15
N ALA A 152 -9.36 -23.78 6.09
CA ALA A 152 -9.76 -24.58 7.25
C ALA A 152 -8.75 -24.51 8.40
N ILE A 153 -7.43 -24.51 8.09
CA ILE A 153 -6.38 -24.33 9.10
C ILE A 153 -6.49 -22.93 9.69
N PHE A 154 -6.52 -21.87 8.87
CA PHE A 154 -6.63 -20.50 9.37
C PHE A 154 -7.89 -20.28 10.21
N ASP A 155 -9.04 -20.74 9.75
CA ASP A 155 -10.32 -20.55 10.44
C ASP A 155 -10.30 -21.28 11.80
N ARG A 156 -9.74 -22.49 11.88
CA ARG A 156 -9.59 -23.26 13.13
C ARG A 156 -8.64 -22.57 14.10
N GLU A 157 -7.44 -22.18 13.66
CA GLU A 157 -6.44 -21.56 14.54
C GLU A 157 -6.82 -20.13 14.96
N ALA A 158 -7.76 -19.50 14.26
CA ALA A 158 -8.27 -18.16 14.60
C ALA A 158 -9.47 -18.19 15.56
N GLU A 159 -10.01 -19.36 15.93
CA GLU A 159 -11.12 -19.45 16.87
C GLU A 159 -10.73 -18.92 18.28
N PRO A 160 -11.66 -18.28 19.02
CA PRO A 160 -13.05 -17.99 18.64
C PRO A 160 -13.23 -16.65 17.88
N ARG A 161 -12.16 -15.87 17.69
CA ARG A 161 -12.23 -14.51 17.14
C ARG A 161 -12.42 -14.46 15.62
N GLY A 162 -12.03 -15.53 14.93
CA GLY A 162 -11.94 -15.60 13.48
C GLY A 162 -10.78 -14.76 12.93
N VAL A 163 -10.44 -14.98 11.66
CA VAL A 163 -9.38 -14.22 10.98
C VAL A 163 -9.82 -12.77 10.83
N ARG A 164 -9.00 -11.84 11.34
CA ARG A 164 -9.27 -10.39 11.35
C ARG A 164 -8.57 -9.63 10.23
N ALA A 165 -7.46 -10.16 9.74
CA ALA A 165 -6.82 -9.71 8.51
C ALA A 165 -6.13 -10.87 7.79
N TYR A 166 -5.99 -10.73 6.48
CA TYR A 166 -5.23 -11.65 5.64
C TYR A 166 -4.03 -10.93 5.02
N VAL A 167 -2.85 -11.51 5.07
CA VAL A 167 -1.63 -10.94 4.49
C VAL A 167 -1.09 -11.89 3.45
N ASN A 168 -1.00 -11.44 2.20
CA ASN A 168 -0.31 -12.15 1.14
C ASN A 168 1.11 -11.61 0.95
N ILE A 169 2.11 -12.49 0.91
CA ILE A 169 3.50 -12.15 0.61
C ILE A 169 4.02 -12.98 -0.56
N GLY A 170 4.14 -12.35 -1.73
CA GLY A 170 4.54 -12.98 -2.98
C GLY A 170 3.36 -13.48 -3.82
N GLY A 171 3.64 -14.41 -4.74
CA GLY A 171 2.73 -14.82 -5.81
C GLY A 171 2.16 -16.23 -5.68
N GLY A 172 1.95 -16.74 -4.45
CA GLY A 172 1.51 -18.11 -4.24
C GLY A 172 0.14 -18.39 -4.87
N SER A 173 0.04 -19.40 -5.74
CA SER A 173 -1.21 -19.70 -6.47
C SER A 173 -2.41 -19.98 -5.56
N ALA A 174 -2.19 -20.69 -4.45
CA ALA A 174 -3.25 -20.92 -3.45
C ALA A 174 -3.61 -19.66 -2.65
N SER A 175 -2.75 -18.64 -2.65
CA SER A 175 -2.96 -17.41 -1.90
C SER A 175 -3.75 -16.38 -2.70
N ILE A 176 -3.37 -16.16 -3.96
CA ILE A 176 -3.92 -15.08 -4.79
C ILE A 176 -4.70 -15.55 -6.02
N GLY A 177 -4.72 -16.86 -6.31
CA GLY A 177 -5.27 -17.39 -7.56
C GLY A 177 -4.23 -17.35 -8.68
N THR A 178 -4.58 -16.81 -9.84
CA THR A 178 -3.60 -16.65 -10.93
C THR A 178 -2.69 -15.44 -10.71
N SER A 179 -1.52 -15.44 -11.35
CA SER A 179 -0.61 -14.29 -11.34
C SER A 179 -1.23 -13.04 -12.00
N LEU A 180 -2.12 -13.22 -12.98
CA LEU A 180 -2.89 -12.16 -13.60
C LEU A 180 -3.86 -11.52 -12.59
N ASP A 181 -4.59 -12.34 -11.84
CA ASP A 181 -5.48 -11.88 -10.77
C ASP A 181 -4.70 -11.12 -9.67
N GLY A 182 -3.50 -11.59 -9.32
CA GLY A 182 -2.62 -10.94 -8.36
C GLY A 182 -2.16 -9.53 -8.76
N GLY A 183 -2.02 -9.27 -10.07
CA GLY A 183 -1.65 -7.95 -10.59
C GLY A 183 -2.78 -6.91 -10.54
N LEU A 184 -4.04 -7.37 -10.53
CA LEU A 184 -5.22 -6.52 -10.42
C LEU A 184 -5.45 -6.02 -8.99
N LEU A 185 -4.90 -6.71 -7.99
CA LEU A 185 -4.97 -6.31 -6.59
C LEU A 185 -3.97 -5.20 -6.30
N ARG A 186 -4.45 -4.11 -5.70
CA ARG A 186 -3.59 -3.02 -5.24
C ARG A 186 -2.63 -3.54 -4.17
N SER A 187 -1.34 -3.28 -4.37
CA SER A 187 -0.32 -3.60 -3.36
C SER A 187 -0.38 -2.64 -2.16
N GLY A 188 -0.23 -3.20 -0.96
CA GLY A 188 -0.48 -2.55 0.34
C GLY A 188 -1.80 -2.98 1.01
N PRO A 189 -2.31 -2.21 1.99
CA PRO A 189 -3.54 -2.53 2.72
C PRO A 189 -4.78 -2.24 1.86
N ASN A 190 -5.77 -3.11 1.96
CA ASN A 190 -7.05 -3.03 1.28
C ASN A 190 -8.16 -3.40 2.27
N LEU A 191 -9.19 -2.55 2.36
CA LEU A 191 -10.35 -2.81 3.22
C LEU A 191 -11.39 -3.71 2.54
N GLU A 192 -11.45 -3.68 1.21
CA GLU A 192 -12.44 -4.40 0.42
C GLU A 192 -11.80 -5.04 -0.81
N LEU A 193 -12.35 -6.19 -1.21
CA LEU A 193 -11.98 -6.85 -2.46
C LEU A 193 -12.67 -6.13 -3.63
N PRO A 194 -11.95 -5.73 -4.70
CA PRO A 194 -12.59 -5.09 -5.83
C PRO A 194 -13.57 -6.03 -6.53
N GLU A 195 -14.68 -5.48 -7.02
CA GLU A 195 -15.66 -6.21 -7.82
C GLU A 195 -15.04 -6.59 -9.16
N TYR A 196 -14.73 -7.87 -9.30
CA TYR A 196 -14.13 -8.43 -10.51
C TYR A 196 -14.55 -9.88 -10.69
N ASN A 197 -14.60 -10.35 -11.94
CA ASN A 197 -14.87 -11.76 -12.24
C ASN A 197 -13.57 -12.59 -12.12
N TRP A 198 -13.18 -12.89 -10.89
CA TRP A 198 -12.01 -13.70 -10.57
C TRP A 198 -12.12 -15.10 -11.18
N THR A 199 -11.26 -15.39 -12.15
CA THR A 199 -11.27 -16.66 -12.90
C THR A 199 -10.81 -17.85 -12.05
N GLN A 200 -9.79 -17.65 -11.21
CA GLN A 200 -9.36 -18.60 -10.19
C GLN A 200 -9.17 -17.87 -8.87
N ARG A 201 -9.90 -18.29 -7.82
CA ARG A 201 -9.91 -17.59 -6.53
C ARG A 201 -8.93 -18.27 -5.57
N GLY A 202 -7.94 -17.54 -5.07
CA GLY A 202 -7.11 -17.97 -3.96
C GLY A 202 -7.76 -17.67 -2.61
N ALA A 203 -7.06 -18.02 -1.53
CA ALA A 203 -7.51 -17.75 -0.16
C ALA A 203 -7.79 -16.25 0.10
N LEU A 204 -7.04 -15.34 -0.52
CA LEU A 204 -7.28 -13.90 -0.44
C LEU A 204 -8.68 -13.54 -0.91
N GLN A 205 -9.13 -14.03 -2.07
CA GLN A 205 -10.47 -13.73 -2.58
C GLN A 205 -11.56 -14.35 -1.70
N HIS A 206 -11.31 -15.49 -1.05
CA HIS A 206 -12.24 -16.07 -0.09
C HIS A 206 -12.42 -15.18 1.15
N TYR A 207 -11.32 -14.68 1.74
CA TYR A 207 -11.37 -13.77 2.88
C TYR A 207 -11.91 -12.39 2.50
N GLY A 208 -11.53 -11.85 1.33
CA GLY A 208 -12.07 -10.60 0.81
C GLY A 208 -13.59 -10.64 0.64
N LYS A 209 -14.16 -11.77 0.18
CA LYS A 209 -15.62 -11.99 0.12
C LYS A 209 -16.29 -12.06 1.48
N ARG A 210 -15.57 -12.49 2.52
CA ARG A 210 -16.02 -12.46 3.92
C ARG A 210 -15.84 -11.08 4.56
N ARG A 211 -15.47 -10.06 3.79
CA ARG A 211 -15.16 -8.69 4.26
C ARG A 211 -14.02 -8.64 5.29
N VAL A 212 -13.09 -9.60 5.20
CA VAL A 212 -11.85 -9.54 5.97
C VAL A 212 -10.87 -8.64 5.19
N PRO A 213 -10.35 -7.56 5.80
CA PRO A 213 -9.37 -6.70 5.15
C PRO A 213 -8.07 -7.46 4.90
N PHE A 214 -7.29 -7.02 3.91
CA PHE A 214 -6.07 -7.72 3.53
C PHE A 214 -4.92 -6.80 3.14
N ILE A 215 -3.69 -7.28 3.35
CA ILE A 215 -2.46 -6.66 2.88
C ILE A 215 -1.93 -7.51 1.73
N HIS A 216 -1.65 -6.89 0.58
CA HIS A 216 -1.10 -7.57 -0.58
C HIS A 216 0.31 -7.09 -0.89
N MET A 217 1.31 -7.94 -0.65
CA MET A 217 2.73 -7.64 -0.86
C MET A 217 3.24 -8.38 -2.10
N LEU A 218 3.10 -7.74 -3.27
CA LEU A 218 3.55 -8.30 -4.55
C LEU A 218 4.44 -7.33 -5.33
N GLN A 219 3.98 -6.10 -5.57
CA GLN A 219 4.74 -5.09 -6.31
C GLN A 219 5.63 -4.29 -5.36
N ILE A 220 6.75 -4.89 -4.94
CA ILE A 220 7.59 -4.38 -3.85
C ILE A 220 8.22 -3.03 -4.20
N GLU A 221 8.64 -2.86 -5.45
CA GLU A 221 9.22 -1.61 -5.96
C GLU A 221 8.19 -0.48 -5.91
N THR A 222 6.95 -0.75 -6.31
CA THR A 222 5.84 0.21 -6.24
C THR A 222 5.54 0.60 -4.79
N ILE A 223 5.57 -0.36 -3.85
CA ILE A 223 5.39 -0.08 -2.42
C ILE A 223 6.54 0.79 -1.90
N ALA A 224 7.78 0.43 -2.21
CA ALA A 224 8.96 1.16 -1.78
C ALA A 224 8.97 2.60 -2.31
N GLN A 225 8.65 2.81 -3.60
CA GLN A 225 8.54 4.15 -4.19
C GLN A 225 7.49 5.01 -3.48
N ARG A 226 6.31 4.44 -3.16
CA ARG A 226 5.23 5.16 -2.46
C ARG A 226 5.66 5.65 -1.08
N HIS A 227 6.53 4.91 -0.41
CA HIS A 227 6.98 5.18 0.96
C HIS A 227 8.37 5.80 1.06
N GLY A 228 8.98 6.16 -0.07
CA GLY A 228 10.29 6.79 -0.12
C GLY A 228 11.43 5.87 0.28
N PHE A 229 11.27 4.55 0.13
CA PHE A 229 12.34 3.58 0.34
C PHE A 229 13.24 3.48 -0.91
N PRO A 230 14.55 3.30 -0.75
CA PRO A 230 15.45 3.08 -1.87
C PRO A 230 15.09 1.79 -2.62
N ILE A 231 15.16 1.85 -3.94
CA ILE A 231 14.93 0.70 -4.82
C ILE A 231 16.26 0.00 -5.08
N ALA A 232 16.27 -1.31 -4.87
CA ALA A 232 17.44 -2.17 -5.04
C ALA A 232 18.71 -1.62 -4.37
N PRO A 233 18.68 -1.30 -3.06
CA PRO A 233 19.81 -0.67 -2.40
C PRO A 233 21.03 -1.62 -2.39
N GLU A 234 22.21 -1.07 -2.69
CA GLU A 234 23.48 -1.82 -2.67
C GLU A 234 23.90 -2.20 -1.23
N VAL A 235 23.52 -1.38 -0.26
CA VAL A 235 23.76 -1.58 1.17
C VAL A 235 22.41 -1.58 1.88
N VAL A 236 22.23 -2.47 2.85
CA VAL A 236 21.01 -2.52 3.66
C VAL A 236 20.76 -1.14 4.29
N PRO A 237 19.62 -0.48 4.03
CA PRO A 237 19.31 0.83 4.60
C PRO A 237 19.26 0.79 6.14
N ASN A 238 19.57 1.93 6.77
CA ASN A 238 19.47 2.00 8.23
C ASN A 238 18.00 1.97 8.67
N VAL A 239 17.76 1.45 9.87
CA VAL A 239 16.43 1.52 10.50
C VAL A 239 16.09 2.98 10.82
N GLY A 240 14.84 3.37 10.57
CA GLY A 240 14.37 4.74 10.80
C GLY A 240 14.42 5.65 9.57
N GLU A 241 14.70 5.10 8.38
CA GLU A 241 14.74 5.83 7.11
C GLU A 241 13.44 5.64 6.30
N GLY A 242 13.02 6.68 5.59
CA GLY A 242 11.83 6.69 4.72
C GLY A 242 10.66 7.50 5.27
N ASN A 243 9.65 7.75 4.43
CA ASN A 243 8.57 8.68 4.73
C ASN A 243 7.70 8.26 5.92
N ILE A 244 7.64 6.95 6.22
CA ILE A 244 6.85 6.39 7.32
C ILE A 244 7.29 6.87 8.71
N PHE A 245 8.54 7.35 8.85
CA PHE A 245 9.06 7.90 10.12
C PHE A 245 8.86 9.41 10.24
N HIS A 246 8.37 10.06 9.17
CA HIS A 246 8.14 11.48 9.14
C HIS A 246 6.63 11.76 9.10
N ARG A 247 6.17 12.66 9.96
CA ARG A 247 4.82 13.21 9.89
C ARG A 247 4.91 14.67 9.51
N GLU A 248 4.29 15.05 8.40
CA GLU A 248 4.09 16.46 8.09
C GLU A 248 3.13 17.05 9.13
N VAL A 249 3.64 17.91 9.99
CA VAL A 249 2.84 18.67 10.96
C VAL A 249 2.78 20.10 10.47
N TYR A 250 1.57 20.56 10.15
CA TYR A 250 1.35 21.96 9.83
C TYR A 250 1.40 22.79 11.11
N ASP A 251 2.27 23.80 11.13
CA ASP A 251 2.28 24.77 12.21
C ASP A 251 1.02 25.65 12.10
N LEU A 252 0.04 25.40 12.96
CA LEU A 252 -1.23 26.14 12.99
C LEU A 252 -1.01 27.65 13.24
N ARG A 253 0.11 28.04 13.85
CA ARG A 253 0.47 29.45 14.06
C ARG A 253 0.77 30.16 12.74
N ILE A 254 1.19 29.41 11.72
CA ILE A 254 1.43 29.92 10.36
C ILE A 254 0.17 29.76 9.52
N VAL A 255 -0.42 28.56 9.52
CA VAL A 255 -1.56 28.24 8.66
C VAL A 255 -2.78 29.11 8.95
N VAL A 256 -3.11 29.34 10.22
CA VAL A 256 -4.31 30.10 10.59
C VAL A 256 -4.22 31.57 10.14
N PRO A 257 -3.14 32.33 10.44
CA PRO A 257 -3.00 33.69 9.91
C PRO A 257 -2.98 33.73 8.39
N SER A 258 -2.25 32.83 7.72
CA SER A 258 -2.20 32.77 6.25
C SER A 258 -3.60 32.56 5.64
N LEU A 259 -4.39 31.65 6.21
CA LEU A 259 -5.76 31.40 5.75
C LEU A 259 -6.67 32.60 6.00
N VAL A 260 -6.59 33.23 7.18
CA VAL A 260 -7.37 34.43 7.50
C VAL A 260 -7.03 35.58 6.55
N THR A 261 -5.76 35.85 6.32
CA THR A 261 -5.31 36.88 5.37
C THR A 261 -5.82 36.59 3.96
N TYR A 262 -5.72 35.35 3.50
CA TYR A 262 -6.25 34.94 2.19
C TYR A 262 -7.75 35.19 2.07
N LEU A 263 -8.54 34.79 3.08
CA LEU A 263 -10.00 35.00 3.08
C LEU A 263 -10.36 36.49 3.11
N LEU A 264 -9.65 37.31 3.89
CA LEU A 264 -9.86 38.76 3.93
C LEU A 264 -9.58 39.41 2.57
N LEU A 265 -8.50 39.01 1.89
CA LEU A 265 -8.17 39.50 0.56
C LEU A 265 -9.23 39.08 -0.48
N ALA A 266 -9.66 37.81 -0.45
CA ALA A 266 -10.68 37.30 -1.35
C ALA A 266 -12.03 38.02 -1.16
N ILE A 267 -12.48 38.18 0.09
CA ILE A 267 -13.71 38.92 0.43
C ILE A 267 -13.57 40.39 0.03
N GLY A 268 -12.42 41.01 0.30
CA GLY A 268 -12.11 42.39 -0.08
C GLY A 268 -12.20 42.60 -1.59
N MET A 269 -11.60 41.71 -2.38
CA MET A 269 -11.66 41.73 -3.84
C MET A 269 -13.10 41.54 -4.36
N LEU A 270 -13.86 40.60 -3.80
CA LEU A 270 -15.26 40.39 -4.17
C LEU A 270 -16.13 41.61 -3.85
N ARG A 271 -15.93 42.24 -2.69
CA ARG A 271 -16.62 43.49 -2.32
C ARG A 271 -16.23 44.64 -3.24
N TRP A 272 -14.95 44.81 -3.52
CA TRP A 272 -14.46 45.84 -4.44
C TRP A 272 -15.04 45.68 -5.85
N ARG A 273 -15.06 44.44 -6.37
CA ARG A 273 -15.68 44.13 -7.67
C ARG A 273 -17.18 44.43 -7.69
N ARG A 274 -17.92 44.07 -6.63
CA ARG A 274 -19.36 44.42 -6.51
C ARG A 274 -19.58 45.93 -6.52
N LEU A 275 -18.79 46.66 -5.73
CA LEU A 275 -18.86 48.13 -5.67
C LEU A 275 -18.49 48.78 -7.01
N ALA A 276 -17.48 48.26 -7.71
CA ALA A 276 -17.09 48.75 -9.04
C ALA A 276 -18.22 48.55 -10.07
N ILE A 277 -18.89 47.40 -10.07
CA ILE A 277 -20.06 47.12 -10.93
C ILE A 277 -21.23 48.07 -10.60
N GLN A 278 -21.52 48.28 -9.31
CA GLN A 278 -22.56 49.22 -8.89
C GLN A 278 -22.25 50.66 -9.33
N ARG A 279 -21.00 51.10 -9.19
CA ARG A 279 -20.55 52.42 -9.64
C ARG A 279 -20.59 52.59 -11.16
N ALA A 280 -20.30 51.53 -11.92
CA ALA A 280 -20.40 51.54 -13.38
C ALA A 280 -21.86 51.69 -13.83
N ARG A 281 -22.78 50.90 -13.27
CA ARG A 281 -24.22 51.01 -13.55
C ARG A 281 -24.79 52.38 -13.19
N ALA A 282 -24.44 52.91 -12.02
CA ALA A 282 -24.88 54.25 -11.60
C ALA A 282 -24.35 55.39 -12.49
N ARG A 283 -23.26 55.18 -13.25
CA ARG A 283 -22.75 56.13 -14.25
C ARG A 283 -23.46 56.02 -15.59
N GLU A 284 -23.91 54.84 -15.98
CA GLU A 284 -24.74 54.63 -17.18
C GLU A 284 -26.16 55.19 -17.00
N ASP A 285 -26.70 55.14 -15.77
CA ASP A 285 -28.05 55.64 -15.44
C ASP A 285 -28.09 57.16 -15.13
N ALA A 286 -26.95 57.88 -15.22
CA ALA A 286 -26.90 59.32 -14.95
C ALA A 286 -27.45 60.12 -16.15
N PRO A 287 -28.43 61.03 -15.98
CA PRO A 287 -29.00 61.79 -17.09
C PRO A 287 -27.94 62.69 -17.73
N ALA A 288 -27.86 62.69 -19.06
CA ALA A 288 -26.99 63.58 -19.82
C ALA A 288 -27.32 65.04 -19.44
N ILE A 289 -26.40 65.70 -18.74
CA ILE A 289 -26.54 67.12 -18.39
C ILE A 289 -26.49 67.91 -19.70
N GLY A 290 -27.63 68.43 -20.11
CA GLY A 290 -27.78 69.26 -21.31
C GLY A 290 -26.92 70.51 -21.21
N LEU A 291 -26.14 70.79 -22.26
CA LEU A 291 -25.54 72.11 -22.46
C LEU A 291 -26.67 73.13 -22.65
N VAL A 292 -26.88 73.98 -21.65
CA VAL A 292 -27.73 75.16 -21.75
C VAL A 292 -26.95 76.26 -22.48
N ALA A 293 -27.55 76.81 -23.53
CA ALA A 293 -27.06 77.95 -24.29
C ALA A 293 -26.90 79.20 -23.40
N ALA A 294 -25.78 79.91 -23.55
CA ALA A 294 -25.52 81.17 -22.87
C ALA A 294 -26.20 82.35 -23.59
N PRO A 295 -26.76 83.35 -22.88
CA PRO A 295 -27.40 84.50 -23.50
C PRO A 295 -26.42 85.63 -23.81
N ASP A 296 -26.78 86.36 -24.86
CA ASP A 296 -26.14 87.52 -25.46
C ASP A 296 -26.32 88.79 -24.61
N LEU A 297 -25.24 89.50 -24.28
CA LEU A 297 -25.26 90.89 -23.82
C LEU A 297 -23.95 91.60 -24.21
N GLY A 298 -24.09 92.56 -25.14
CA GLY A 298 -22.99 93.35 -25.67
C GLY A 298 -22.72 94.70 -24.99
N ALA A 299 -21.60 95.26 -25.46
CA ALA A 299 -21.25 96.68 -25.65
C ALA A 299 -20.80 97.56 -24.45
N ALA A 300 -19.52 97.96 -24.49
CA ALA A 300 -19.07 99.34 -24.82
C ALA A 300 -17.52 99.42 -24.84
N SER A 301 -16.88 99.66 -26.01
CA SER A 301 -16.22 100.92 -26.45
C SER A 301 -15.05 101.40 -25.56
N LYS A 302 -13.82 101.69 -26.03
CA LYS A 302 -13.42 102.64 -27.10
C LYS A 302 -11.90 102.56 -27.40
N GLN A 303 -11.55 102.73 -28.68
CA GLN A 303 -10.44 103.54 -29.30
C GLN A 303 -8.96 103.27 -28.90
N LYS A 304 -7.92 103.39 -29.74
CA LYS A 304 -7.66 104.02 -31.07
C LYS A 304 -6.24 103.60 -31.54
N GLY A 305 -5.96 103.57 -32.85
CA GLY A 305 -4.61 103.85 -33.39
C GLY A 305 -4.09 102.99 -34.55
N GLN A 306 -4.22 103.50 -35.79
CA GLN A 306 -3.52 103.17 -37.07
C GLN A 306 -2.07 103.73 -37.08
N PRO A 307 -1.26 103.69 -38.19
CA PRO A 307 -1.37 103.07 -39.53
C PRO A 307 -0.14 102.15 -39.84
N ALA A 308 0.07 101.49 -40.99
CA ALA A 308 -0.22 101.76 -42.40
C ALA A 308 -0.54 100.48 -43.18
#